data_AF-A0A7C4R204-F1
#
_entry.id   AF-A0A7C4R204-F1
#
_cell.length_a   1.000
_cell.length_b   1.000
_cell.length_c   1.000
_cell.angle_alpha   90.00
_cell.angle_beta   90.00
_cell.angle_gamma   90.00
#
_symmetry.space_group_name_H-M   'P 1'
#
loop_
_entity.id
_entity.type
_entity.pdbx_description
1 polymer ?
#
loop_
_entity_poly.entity_id
_entity_poly.type
_entity_poly.pdbx_seq_one_letter_code
_entity_poly.pdbx_strand_id
1 'polypeptide(L)' 'MKTKKEVLTSYLETAEETLLKINIRMEYVNKRHGEEQKQSFLRDLAELTADKKETENWVEFLKEEISKEK' A
#
# COMPACT_ATOMS: atom_id res chain seq x y z
N MET A 1 13.86 -5.85 -24.81
CA MET A 1 13.36 -6.52 -23.58
C MET A 1 13.67 -5.61 -22.42
N LYS A 2 12.74 -5.47 -21.46
CA LYS A 2 13.04 -4.75 -20.21
C LYS A 2 14.07 -5.55 -19.40
N THR A 3 14.99 -4.85 -18.74
CA THR A 3 15.91 -5.44 -17.78
C THR A 3 15.17 -5.85 -16.51
N LYS A 4 15.74 -6.76 -15.71
CA LYS A 4 15.18 -7.14 -14.41
C LYS A 4 14.99 -5.91 -13.51
N LYS A 5 15.96 -4.99 -13.52
CA LYS A 5 15.90 -3.72 -12.79
C LYS A 5 14.72 -2.85 -13.22
N GLU A 6 14.51 -2.66 -14.53
CA GLU A 6 13.36 -1.89 -15.04
C GLU A 6 12.02 -2.51 -14.65
N VAL A 7 11.93 -3.85 -14.63
CA VAL A 7 10.73 -4.57 -14.19
C VAL A 7 10.47 -4.35 -12.69
N LEU A 8 11.51 -4.48 -11.86
CA LEU A 8 11.41 -4.23 -10.42
C LEU A 8 11.03 -2.78 -10.11
N THR A 9 11.58 -1.80 -10.84
CA THR A 9 11.20 -0.39 -10.69
C THR A 9 9.73 -0.16 -11.02
N SER A 10 9.19 -0.75 -12.09
CA SER A 10 7.75 -0.63 -12.39
C SER A 10 6.87 -1.24 -11.29
N TYR A 11 7.28 -2.35 -10.68
CA TYR A 11 6.57 -2.91 -9.52
C TYR A 11 6.64 -1.99 -8.30
N LEU A 12 7.79 -1.34 -8.07
CA LEU A 12 7.95 -0.39 -6.97
C LEU A 12 7.01 0.81 -7.14
N GLU A 13 6.96 1.40 -8.34
CA GLU A 13 6.04 2.51 -8.65
C GLU A 13 4.58 2.11 -8.39
N THR A 14 4.20 0.89 -8.79
CA THR A 14 2.85 0.35 -8.56
C THR A 14 2.54 0.16 -7.08
N ALA A 15 3.50 -0.33 -6.30
CA ALA A 15 3.35 -0.52 -4.86
C ALA A 15 3.24 0.83 -4.12
N GLU A 16 4.04 1.83 -4.52
CA GLU A 16 3.99 3.18 -3.97
C GLU A 16 2.66 3.89 -4.31
N GLU A 17 2.13 3.71 -5.54
CA GLU A 17 0.79 4.19 -5.91
C GLU A 17 -0.31 3.51 -5.08
N THR A 18 -0.17 2.20 -4.84
CA THR A 18 -1.12 1.43 -4.03
C THR A 18 -1.11 1.92 -2.58
N LEU A 19 0.07 2.18 -2.01
CA LEU A 19 0.21 2.74 -0.67
C LEU A 19 -0.48 4.10 -0.54
N LEU A 20 -0.34 4.96 -1.56
CA LEU A 20 -1.06 6.24 -1.62
C LEU A 20 -2.58 6.04 -1.60
N LYS A 21 -3.10 5.11 -2.42
CA LYS A 21 -4.55 4.80 -2.44
C LYS A 21 -5.05 4.29 -1.09
N ILE A 22 -4.29 3.45 -0.41
CA ILE A 22 -4.64 2.94 0.93
C ILE A 22 -4.72 4.10 1.93
N ASN A 23 -3.73 5.00 1.95
CA ASN A 23 -3.74 6.15 2.84
C ASN A 23 -4.97 7.05 2.60
N ILE A 24 -5.31 7.33 1.33
CA ILE A 24 -6.51 8.11 0.97
C ILE A 24 -7.79 7.40 1.44
N ARG A 25 -7.87 6.07 1.31
CA ARG A 25 -9.03 5.30 1.79
C ARG A 25 -9.14 5.33 3.31
N MET A 26 -8.02 5.23 4.03
CA MET A 26 -8.03 5.36 5.49
C MET A 26 -8.54 6.74 5.92
N GLU A 27 -8.12 7.83 5.26
CA GLU A 27 -8.67 9.17 5.52
C GLU A 27 -10.17 9.24 5.24
N TYR A 28 -10.64 8.64 4.16
CA TYR A 28 -12.06 8.58 3.81
C TYR A 28 -12.87 7.83 4.87
N VAL A 29 -12.44 6.63 5.27
CA VAL A 29 -13.09 5.81 6.30
C VAL A 29 -13.13 6.55 7.64
N ASN A 30 -12.03 7.22 8.02
CA ASN A 30 -11.99 8.06 9.22
C ASN A 30 -12.97 9.24 9.18
N LYS A 31 -13.16 9.88 8.02
CA LYS A 31 -14.16 10.95 7.86
C LYS A 31 -15.59 10.42 7.92
N ARG A 32 -15.83 9.22 7.38
CA ARG A 32 -17.15 8.57 7.35
C ARG A 32 -17.59 7.99 8.70
N HIS A 33 -16.69 7.84 9.67
CA HIS A 33 -16.99 7.34 11.02
C HIS A 33 -18.20 8.04 11.69
N GLY A 34 -18.48 9.30 11.36
CA GLY A 34 -19.64 10.04 11.87
C GLY A 34 -21.01 9.54 11.36
N GLU A 35 -21.04 8.72 10.31
CA GLU A 35 -22.25 8.34 9.56
C GLU A 35 -22.55 6.82 9.60
N GLU A 36 -21.63 5.98 10.09
CA GLU A 36 -21.74 4.51 10.00
C GLU A 36 -21.82 3.76 11.34
N GLN A 37 -22.24 2.50 11.28
CA GLN A 37 -22.16 1.59 12.43
C GLN A 37 -20.70 1.32 12.80
N LYS A 38 -20.36 1.58 14.07
CA LYS A 38 -19.00 1.44 14.64
C LYS A 38 -18.28 0.12 14.30
N GLN A 39 -19.00 -1.00 14.19
CA GLN A 39 -18.39 -2.29 13.84
C GLN A 39 -17.91 -2.37 12.38
N SER A 40 -18.66 -1.80 11.42
CA SER A 40 -18.25 -1.75 10.00
C SER A 40 -16.99 -0.91 9.85
N PHE A 41 -16.97 0.27 10.49
CA PHE A 41 -15.81 1.15 10.51
C PHE A 41 -14.54 0.46 11.04
N LEU A 42 -14.63 -0.22 12.18
CA LEU A 42 -13.47 -0.87 12.79
C LEU A 42 -12.93 -2.00 11.91
N ARG A 43 -13.82 -2.72 11.22
CA ARG A 43 -13.44 -3.75 10.27
C ARG A 43 -12.73 -3.16 9.06
N ASP A 44 -13.31 -2.15 8.42
CA ASP A 44 -12.74 -1.50 7.24
C ASP A 44 -11.37 -0.88 7.55
N LEU A 45 -11.22 -0.27 8.72
CA LEU A 45 -9.94 0.27 9.17
C LEU A 45 -8.91 -0.82 9.44
N ALA A 46 -9.31 -1.96 10.00
CA ALA A 46 -8.40 -3.08 10.25
C ALA A 46 -7.91 -3.71 8.95
N GLU A 47 -8.79 -3.92 7.98
CA GLU A 47 -8.45 -4.42 6.64
C GLU A 47 -7.45 -3.45 5.95
N LEU A 48 -7.76 -2.15 5.92
CA LEU A 48 -6.86 -1.13 5.35
C LEU A 48 -5.50 -1.05 6.06
N THR A 49 -5.47 -1.25 7.37
CA THR A 49 -4.21 -1.24 8.14
C THR A 49 -3.35 -2.46 7.82
N ALA A 50 -3.96 -3.63 7.61
CA ALA A 50 -3.25 -4.83 7.18
C ALA A 50 -2.70 -4.66 5.76
N ASP A 51 -3.53 -4.18 4.82
CA ASP A 51 -3.13 -3.92 3.43
C ASP A 51 -1.98 -2.91 3.37
N LYS A 52 -2.02 -1.86 4.21
CA LYS A 52 -0.96 -0.86 4.32
C LYS A 52 0.37 -1.53 4.69
N LYS A 53 0.37 -2.30 5.77
CA LYS A 53 1.59 -2.96 6.28
C LYS A 53 2.17 -3.94 5.26
N GLU A 54 1.32 -4.71 4.60
CA GLU A 54 1.76 -5.61 3.53
C GLU A 54 2.40 -4.83 2.37
N THR A 55 1.77 -3.74 1.95
CA THR A 55 2.28 -2.89 0.86
C THR A 55 3.61 -2.21 1.24
N GLU A 56 3.76 -1.76 2.49
CA GLU A 56 5.03 -1.22 3.01
C GLU A 56 6.15 -2.26 2.96
N ASN A 57 5.88 -3.51 3.38
CA ASN A 57 6.85 -4.60 3.28
C ASN A 57 7.25 -4.89 1.82
N TRP A 58 6.29 -4.83 0.89
CA TRP A 58 6.56 -4.99 -0.54
C TRP A 58 7.46 -3.88 -1.09
N VAL A 59 7.21 -2.63 -0.70
CA VAL A 59 8.04 -1.48 -1.08
C VAL A 59 9.47 -1.65 -0.57
N GLU A 60 9.65 -2.06 0.69
CA GLU A 60 10.97 -2.33 1.26
C GLU A 60 11.71 -3.44 0.51
N PHE A 61 11.04 -4.58 0.29
CA PHE A 61 11.59 -5.70 -0.46
C PHE A 61 12.04 -5.29 -1.87
N LEU A 62 11.20 -4.55 -2.61
CA LEU A 62 11.53 -4.10 -3.97
C LEU A 62 12.71 -3.13 -3.98
N LYS A 63 12.81 -2.23 -3.00
CA LYS A 63 13.96 -1.32 -2.84
C LYS A 63 15.25 -2.10 -2.58
N GLU A 64 15.20 -3.13 -1.73
CA GLU A 64 16.34 -4.01 -1.49
C GLU A 64 16.76 -4.77 -2.75
N GLU A 65 15.82 -5.38 -3.48
CA GLU A 65 16.12 -6.12 -4.70
C GLU A 65 16.72 -5.22 -5.79
N ILE A 66 16.19 -4.01 -5.98
CA ILE A 66 16.76 -3.03 -6.92
C ILE A 66 18.20 -2.63 -6.52
N SER A 67 18.48 -2.56 -5.21
CA SER A 67 19.81 -2.21 -4.71
C SER A 67 20.86 -3.31 -4.95
N LYS A 68 20.42 -4.58 -5.03
CA LYS A 68 21.25 -5.75 -5.33
C LYS A 68 21.57 -5.89 -6.82
N GLU A 69 20.73 -5.34 -7.69
CA GLU A 69 20.94 -5.27 -9.16
C GLU A 69 21.86 -4.10 -9.57
N LYS A 70 22.89 -3.80 -8.75
CA LYS A 70 23.92 -2.78 -9.04
C LYS A 70 24.97 -3.29 -10.01
#